data_AF-A0A9N9LN76-F1
#
_entry.id   AF-A0A9N9LN76-F1
#
_cell.length_a   1.000
_cell.length_b   1.000
_cell.length_c   1.000
_cell.angle_alpha   90.00
_cell.angle_beta   90.00
_cell.angle_gamma   90.00
#
_symmetry.space_group_name_H-M   'P 1'
#
loop_
_entity.id
_entity.type
_entity.pdbx_description
1 polymer ?
#
loop_
_entity_poly.entity_id
_entity_poly.type
_entity_poly.pdbx_seq_one_letter_code
_entity_poly.pdbx_strand_id
1 'polypeptide(L)'
;MLMLYVWKRPSRFSPIEYDHRNLLGNKFALLSSPRYIKHSIPILKTPPHSITSKRNRSYHSNSNNEMKYTLFFASALATLATAMPTTPNIAARDPFTGYRPLTLTLHGGPSTYTLNMVADGNTYYTNNNLNVNNIEVAENFNLWGLCNFYTTGPIRISPPPSGSGKTVQLGPPQPITAVACQPTPNPPGTCLPVYASCEWCGGGIRGCMLSSCCTGFCAATKCRPFPPTQT
;
A
#
# COMPACT_ATOMS: atom_id res chain seq x y z
N MET A 1 6.22 53.95 18.82
CA MET A 1 5.86 52.86 19.76
C MET A 1 5.82 51.56 18.97
N LEU A 2 6.99 50.91 18.82
CA LEU A 2 7.17 49.69 18.01
C LEU A 2 7.55 48.56 19.00
N MET A 3 6.67 47.58 19.18
CA MET A 3 6.95 46.42 20.04
C MET A 3 7.77 45.38 19.27
N LEU A 4 9.02 45.17 19.72
CA LEU A 4 9.87 44.06 19.34
C LEU A 4 9.50 42.84 20.21
N TYR A 5 8.99 41.77 19.60
CA TYR A 5 8.83 40.48 20.28
C TYR A 5 10.15 39.70 20.21
N VAL A 6 10.82 39.60 21.36
CA VAL A 6 12.00 38.75 21.56
C VAL A 6 11.53 37.35 21.95
N TRP A 7 11.76 36.37 21.08
CA TRP A 7 11.47 34.96 21.37
C TRP A 7 12.64 34.32 22.12
N LYS A 8 12.39 33.95 23.38
CA LYS A 8 13.36 33.36 24.33
C LYS A 8 13.38 31.84 24.15
N ARG A 9 14.54 31.28 23.77
CA ARG A 9 14.74 29.81 23.69
C ARG A 9 14.79 29.18 25.09
N PRO A 10 14.10 28.05 25.34
CA PRO A 10 14.42 27.21 26.49
C PRO A 10 15.69 26.40 26.22
N SER A 11 16.46 26.21 27.28
CA SER A 11 17.79 25.61 27.28
C SER A 11 17.79 24.27 28.03
N ARG A 12 18.76 23.43 27.67
CA ARG A 12 19.31 22.26 28.38
C ARG A 12 18.55 20.94 28.27
N PHE A 13 19.10 20.05 27.46
CA PHE A 13 19.11 18.62 27.73
C PHE A 13 20.58 18.19 27.88
N SER A 14 20.85 17.46 28.95
CA SER A 14 22.17 16.99 29.40
C SER A 14 22.71 15.86 28.51
N PRO A 15 24.04 15.71 28.36
CA PRO A 15 24.62 14.53 27.74
C PRO A 15 24.68 13.36 28.73
N ILE A 16 24.35 12.16 28.25
CA ILE A 16 24.61 10.90 28.96
C ILE A 16 26.05 10.51 28.62
N GLU A 17 26.88 10.51 29.66
CA GLU A 17 28.26 10.07 29.67
C GLU A 17 28.29 8.53 29.61
N TYR A 18 28.86 7.98 28.53
CA TYR A 18 29.12 6.54 28.41
C TYR A 18 30.60 6.31 28.73
N ASP A 19 30.84 5.76 29.92
CA ASP A 19 32.16 5.37 30.40
C ASP A 19 32.65 4.10 29.69
N HIS A 20 33.86 4.19 29.14
CA HIS A 20 34.65 3.11 28.60
C HIS A 20 35.69 2.74 29.65
N ARG A 21 35.57 1.56 30.28
CA ARG A 21 36.71 0.74 30.74
C ARG A 21 36.28 -0.57 31.41
N ASN A 22 37.20 -1.54 31.29
CA ASN A 22 37.34 -2.80 32.01
C ASN A 22 36.72 -4.04 31.35
N LEU A 23 37.42 -5.16 31.22
CA LEU A 23 38.82 -5.53 31.37
C LEU A 23 38.90 -6.99 30.91
N LEU A 24 40.09 -7.38 30.51
CA LEU A 24 40.51 -8.72 30.11
C LEU A 24 40.15 -9.82 31.12
N GLY A 25 39.83 -11.00 30.56
CA GLY A 25 40.28 -12.29 31.10
C GLY A 25 39.34 -13.02 32.05
N ASN A 26 38.69 -14.08 31.55
CA ASN A 26 39.02 -15.43 32.04
C ASN A 26 38.43 -16.53 31.16
N LYS A 27 39.27 -17.52 30.89
CA LYS A 27 38.94 -18.82 30.30
C LYS A 27 38.27 -19.72 31.34
N PHE A 28 37.61 -20.75 30.79
CA PHE A 28 37.39 -22.10 31.29
C PHE A 28 36.02 -22.49 31.85
N ALA A 29 35.50 -23.54 31.18
CA ALA A 29 34.69 -24.66 31.66
C ALA A 29 33.24 -24.35 32.08
N LEU A 30 32.26 -25.25 31.98
CA LEU A 30 31.98 -26.50 31.28
C LEU A 30 30.46 -26.70 31.55
N LEU A 31 29.76 -27.31 30.60
CA LEU A 31 28.56 -28.15 30.81
C LEU A 31 27.54 -27.73 31.90
N SER A 32 26.37 -27.25 31.49
CA SER A 32 25.10 -27.76 32.06
C SER A 32 23.89 -27.42 31.19
N SER A 33 22.96 -28.36 31.19
CA SER A 33 21.80 -28.61 30.33
C SER A 33 20.88 -27.44 29.98
N PRO A 34 20.16 -27.51 28.83
CA PRO A 34 19.06 -26.61 28.54
C PRO A 34 17.86 -26.98 29.42
N ARG A 35 17.54 -26.14 30.42
CA ARG A 35 16.22 -26.17 31.05
C ARG A 35 15.19 -25.66 30.05
N TYR A 36 14.34 -26.57 29.62
CA TYR A 36 13.16 -26.33 28.82
C TYR A 36 12.16 -25.51 29.66
N ILE A 37 12.13 -24.19 29.49
CA ILE A 37 11.12 -23.32 30.10
C ILE A 37 9.85 -23.44 29.25
N LYS A 38 8.93 -24.27 29.73
CA LYS A 38 7.57 -24.42 29.22
C LYS A 38 6.78 -23.14 29.54
N HIS A 39 6.84 -22.15 28.64
CA HIS A 39 5.97 -20.98 28.72
C HIS A 39 4.54 -21.38 28.37
N SER A 40 3.73 -21.58 29.41
CA SER A 40 2.28 -21.68 29.34
C SER A 40 1.72 -20.36 28.80
N ILE A 41 1.19 -20.39 27.58
CA ILE A 41 0.47 -19.29 26.95
C ILE A 41 -0.91 -19.20 27.63
N PRO A 42 -1.29 -18.07 28.27
CA PRO A 42 -2.65 -17.88 28.71
C PRO A 42 -3.56 -17.70 27.48
N ILE A 43 -4.49 -18.64 27.29
CA ILE A 43 -5.55 -18.59 26.29
C ILE A 43 -6.49 -17.44 26.67
N LEU A 44 -6.35 -16.30 25.97
CA LEU A 44 -7.28 -15.19 26.08
C LEU A 44 -8.59 -15.59 25.38
N LYS A 45 -9.58 -15.93 26.20
CA LYS A 45 -10.95 -16.27 25.80
C LYS A 45 -11.64 -15.02 25.28
N THR A 46 -11.67 -14.82 23.97
CA THR A 46 -12.44 -13.74 23.35
C THR A 46 -13.93 -14.10 23.29
N PRO A 47 -14.83 -13.17 23.65
CA PRO A 47 -16.28 -13.38 23.59
C PRO A 47 -16.80 -13.38 22.14
N PRO A 48 -17.93 -14.08 21.87
CA PRO A 48 -18.53 -14.10 20.54
C PRO A 48 -19.20 -12.76 20.23
N HIS A 49 -18.59 -11.94 19.39
CA HIS A 49 -19.26 -10.78 18.81
C HIS A 49 -20.17 -11.23 17.66
N SER A 50 -21.46 -11.29 17.97
CA SER A 50 -22.57 -11.37 17.02
C SER A 50 -22.52 -10.19 16.04
N ILE A 51 -22.32 -10.48 14.76
CA ILE A 51 -22.39 -9.50 13.67
C ILE A 51 -23.87 -9.32 13.29
N THR A 52 -24.54 -8.35 13.90
CA THR A 52 -25.83 -7.84 13.40
C THR A 52 -25.58 -6.85 12.26
N SER A 53 -25.71 -7.34 11.03
CA SER A 53 -25.75 -6.53 9.81
C SER A 53 -27.06 -5.74 9.76
N LYS A 54 -27.02 -4.45 10.16
CA LYS A 54 -28.10 -3.51 9.87
C LYS A 54 -27.80 -2.79 8.56
N ARG A 55 -28.43 -3.26 7.47
CA ARG A 55 -28.60 -2.49 6.23
C ARG A 55 -29.53 -1.31 6.53
N ASN A 56 -29.03 -0.09 6.43
CA ASN A 56 -29.87 1.09 6.26
C ASN A 56 -29.58 1.69 4.89
N ARG A 57 -30.29 1.22 3.85
CA ARG A 57 -30.51 2.01 2.64
C ARG A 57 -31.64 2.98 2.95
N SER A 58 -31.31 4.25 3.10
CA SER A 58 -32.29 5.33 3.07
C SER A 58 -32.54 5.67 1.60
N TYR A 59 -33.66 5.20 1.06
CA TYR A 59 -34.19 5.66 -0.22
C TYR A 59 -35.10 6.86 0.04
N HIS A 60 -34.68 8.04 -0.42
CA HIS A 60 -35.52 9.21 -0.50
C HIS A 60 -36.44 9.05 -1.73
N SER A 61 -37.66 8.53 -1.52
CA SER A 61 -38.71 8.51 -2.53
C SER A 61 -39.46 9.84 -2.47
N ASN A 62 -39.33 10.64 -3.52
CA ASN A 62 -40.13 11.84 -3.71
C ASN A 62 -41.46 11.40 -4.36
N SER A 63 -42.49 11.27 -3.53
CA SER A 63 -43.88 11.14 -3.95
C SER A 63 -44.34 12.51 -4.44
N ASN A 64 -44.86 12.57 -5.66
CA ASN A 64 -46.07 13.30 -6.06
C ASN A 64 -46.20 13.18 -7.58
N ASN A 65 -47.23 12.47 -8.04
CA ASN A 65 -48.15 12.90 -9.10
C ASN A 65 -49.05 11.72 -9.53
N GLU A 66 -50.27 11.76 -9.00
CA GLU A 66 -51.54 11.67 -9.71
C GLU A 66 -51.77 10.51 -10.69
N MET A 67 -52.67 9.62 -10.28
CA MET A 67 -53.29 8.56 -11.07
C MET A 67 -54.11 9.14 -12.24
N LYS A 68 -53.94 8.56 -13.43
CA LYS A 68 -55.04 8.43 -14.40
C LYS A 68 -55.04 7.02 -14.99
N TYR A 69 -56.11 6.30 -14.69
CA TYR A 69 -56.45 4.99 -15.23
C TYR A 69 -56.89 5.12 -16.70
N THR A 70 -56.34 4.28 -17.56
CA THR A 70 -57.00 3.90 -18.82
C THR A 70 -56.67 2.44 -19.15
N LEU A 71 -57.67 1.60 -18.94
CA LEU A 71 -57.80 0.22 -19.43
C LEU A 71 -57.83 0.24 -20.96
N PHE A 72 -56.96 -0.50 -21.64
CA PHE A 72 -57.21 -0.96 -23.01
C PHE A 72 -56.35 -2.18 -23.42
N PHE A 73 -57.07 -3.16 -23.96
CA PHE A 73 -56.71 -4.22 -24.91
C PHE A 73 -55.68 -5.32 -24.57
N ALA A 74 -56.24 -6.53 -24.53
CA ALA A 74 -55.57 -7.79 -24.77
C ALA A 74 -55.14 -7.93 -26.25
N SER A 75 -53.89 -8.33 -26.47
CA SER A 75 -53.37 -9.03 -27.67
C SER A 75 -51.98 -9.57 -27.31
N ALA A 76 -51.85 -10.88 -27.08
CA ALA A 76 -51.39 -11.86 -28.07
C ALA A 76 -50.03 -11.53 -28.67
N LEU A 77 -48.99 -12.28 -28.27
CA LEU A 77 -48.06 -13.05 -29.11
C LEU A 77 -46.69 -13.20 -28.45
N ALA A 78 -46.30 -14.46 -28.33
CA ALA A 78 -45.02 -14.93 -27.86
C ALA A 78 -43.87 -14.28 -28.63
N THR A 79 -43.00 -13.59 -27.91
CA THR A 79 -41.60 -13.45 -28.31
C THR A 79 -40.77 -14.08 -27.21
N LEU A 80 -40.47 -15.38 -27.37
CA LEU A 80 -39.28 -15.94 -26.74
C LEU A 80 -38.10 -15.21 -27.39
N ALA A 81 -37.69 -14.09 -26.78
CA ALA A 81 -36.40 -13.52 -27.06
C ALA A 81 -35.38 -14.60 -26.69
N THR A 82 -34.79 -15.23 -27.71
CA THR A 82 -33.56 -15.99 -27.57
C THR A 82 -32.52 -15.00 -27.05
N ALA A 83 -32.41 -14.89 -25.72
CA ALA A 83 -31.29 -14.28 -25.06
C ALA A 83 -30.09 -15.16 -25.42
N MET A 84 -29.44 -14.83 -26.53
CA MET A 84 -28.12 -15.39 -26.81
C MET A 84 -27.28 -15.09 -25.58
N PRO A 85 -26.68 -16.10 -24.91
CA PRO A 85 -25.69 -15.82 -23.91
C PRO A 85 -24.60 -15.02 -24.63
N THR A 86 -24.54 -13.73 -24.36
CA THR A 86 -23.33 -12.95 -24.63
C THR A 86 -22.27 -13.67 -23.84
N THR A 87 -21.48 -14.50 -24.52
CA THR A 87 -20.23 -14.98 -23.98
C THR A 87 -19.54 -13.73 -23.44
N PRO A 88 -19.17 -13.68 -22.15
CA PRO A 88 -18.38 -12.57 -21.67
C PRO A 88 -17.17 -12.56 -22.58
N ASN A 89 -17.12 -11.55 -23.45
CA ASN A 89 -15.94 -11.25 -24.22
C ASN A 89 -14.93 -10.98 -23.10
N ILE A 90 -14.10 -11.98 -22.80
CA ILE A 90 -12.87 -11.76 -22.05
C ILE A 90 -12.08 -10.91 -23.02
N ALA A 91 -12.44 -9.62 -23.06
CA ALA A 91 -11.83 -8.63 -23.91
C ALA A 91 -10.35 -8.82 -23.66
N ALA A 92 -9.63 -9.16 -24.73
CA ALA A 92 -8.21 -9.44 -24.67
C ALA A 92 -7.58 -8.27 -23.92
N ARG A 93 -7.28 -8.51 -22.63
CA ARG A 93 -6.64 -7.50 -21.81
C ARG A 93 -5.31 -7.27 -22.47
N ASP A 94 -5.00 -6.00 -22.70
CA ASP A 94 -3.74 -5.62 -23.31
C ASP A 94 -2.59 -6.40 -22.66
N PRO A 95 -1.72 -7.02 -23.47
CA PRO A 95 -0.69 -7.90 -22.94
C PRO A 95 0.20 -7.11 -21.98
N PHE A 96 0.52 -7.72 -20.84
CA PHE A 96 1.47 -7.13 -19.91
C PHE A 96 2.82 -6.95 -20.61
N THR A 97 3.26 -5.70 -20.80
CA THR A 97 4.57 -5.41 -21.44
C THR A 97 5.68 -5.11 -20.44
N GLY A 98 5.34 -4.86 -19.18
CA GLY A 98 6.31 -4.61 -18.12
C GLY A 98 5.73 -3.80 -16.97
N TYR A 99 6.55 -3.59 -15.96
CA TYR A 99 6.25 -2.64 -14.89
C TYR A 99 6.67 -1.23 -15.28
N ARG A 100 6.06 -0.25 -14.62
CA ARG A 100 6.34 1.16 -14.88
C ARG A 100 7.75 1.54 -14.38
N PRO A 101 8.62 2.09 -15.24
CA PRO A 101 9.90 2.64 -14.79
C PRO A 101 9.66 3.92 -13.98
N LEU A 102 10.44 4.10 -12.93
CA LEU A 102 10.40 5.25 -12.04
C LEU A 102 11.81 5.83 -11.88
N THR A 103 11.89 7.15 -12.02
CA THR A 103 13.10 7.94 -11.75
C THR A 103 12.83 8.83 -10.54
N LEU A 104 13.30 8.42 -9.38
CA LEU A 104 13.12 9.18 -8.13
C LEU A 104 14.30 10.13 -7.91
N THR A 105 14.03 11.40 -7.65
CA THR A 105 15.01 12.38 -7.21
C THR A 105 14.82 12.63 -5.73
N LEU A 106 15.83 12.32 -4.93
CA LEU A 106 15.81 12.46 -3.48
C LEU A 106 16.63 13.69 -3.09
N HIS A 107 15.99 14.62 -2.38
CA HIS A 107 16.56 15.89 -1.97
C HIS A 107 16.87 15.86 -0.46
N GLY A 108 18.09 16.24 -0.11
CA GLY A 108 18.54 16.41 1.27
C GLY A 108 19.33 17.70 1.42
N GLY A 109 18.70 18.74 1.95
CA GLY A 109 19.31 20.06 2.05
C GLY A 109 19.74 20.59 0.66
N PRO A 110 21.01 20.98 0.44
CA PRO A 110 21.49 21.44 -0.85
C PRO A 110 21.89 20.29 -1.81
N SER A 111 21.82 19.03 -1.37
CA SER A 111 22.29 17.87 -2.14
C SER A 111 21.14 17.01 -2.65
N THR A 112 21.37 16.32 -3.77
CA THR A 112 20.39 15.44 -4.41
C THR A 112 21.04 14.17 -4.93
N TYR A 113 20.30 13.06 -4.99
CA TYR A 113 20.68 11.88 -5.77
C TYR A 113 19.46 11.25 -6.44
N THR A 114 19.70 10.47 -7.48
CA THR A 114 18.65 9.76 -8.23
C THR A 114 18.65 8.27 -7.93
N LEU A 115 17.45 7.68 -7.92
CA LEU A 115 17.22 6.24 -7.82
C LEU A 115 16.34 5.81 -9.00
N ASN A 116 16.89 4.95 -9.84
CA ASN A 116 16.16 4.34 -10.95
C ASN A 116 15.66 2.96 -10.50
N MET A 117 14.36 2.74 -10.62
CA MET A 117 13.71 1.48 -10.24
C MET A 117 12.49 1.22 -11.11
N VAL A 118 11.89 0.03 -10.99
CA VAL A 118 10.58 -0.25 -11.57
C VAL A 118 9.55 -0.46 -10.46
N ALA A 119 8.31 -0.08 -10.73
CA ALA A 119 7.18 -0.30 -9.82
C ALA A 119 6.71 -1.76 -9.89
N ASP A 120 7.50 -2.70 -9.37
CA ASP A 120 7.27 -4.15 -9.42
C ASP A 120 6.95 -4.76 -8.04
N GLY A 121 6.93 -3.95 -6.99
CA GLY A 121 6.77 -4.38 -5.60
C GLY A 121 8.07 -4.84 -4.93
N ASN A 122 9.19 -4.88 -5.64
CA ASN A 122 10.48 -5.20 -5.02
C ASN A 122 11.00 -4.03 -4.20
N THR A 123 11.89 -4.36 -3.27
CA THR A 123 12.56 -3.38 -2.42
C THR A 123 13.91 -3.02 -3.02
N TYR A 124 14.13 -1.74 -3.28
CA TYR A 124 15.34 -1.18 -3.86
C TYR A 124 16.14 -0.45 -2.77
N TYR A 125 17.33 -0.96 -2.46
CA TYR A 125 18.24 -0.32 -1.49
C TYR A 125 18.92 0.89 -2.12
N THR A 126 18.92 2.01 -1.40
CA THR A 126 19.51 3.27 -1.87
C THR A 126 21.02 3.33 -1.66
N ASN A 127 21.54 2.66 -0.62
CA ASN A 127 22.93 2.71 -0.18
C ASN A 127 23.51 4.14 -0.07
N ASN A 128 22.67 5.10 0.35
CA ASN A 128 23.04 6.50 0.45
C ASN A 128 22.69 7.05 1.84
N ASN A 129 23.63 7.78 2.45
CA ASN A 129 23.50 8.35 3.80
C ASN A 129 22.97 9.79 3.80
N LEU A 130 22.52 10.32 2.66
CA LEU A 130 21.95 11.66 2.57
C LEU A 130 20.65 11.76 3.39
N ASN A 131 20.54 12.78 4.23
CA ASN A 131 19.32 13.05 4.99
C ASN A 131 18.25 13.65 4.08
N VAL A 132 17.32 12.82 3.60
CA VAL A 132 16.30 13.22 2.62
C VAL A 132 15.12 13.87 3.34
N ASN A 133 14.65 15.01 2.82
CA ASN A 133 13.46 15.72 3.30
C ASN A 133 12.37 15.87 2.22
N ASN A 134 12.71 15.67 0.94
CA ASN A 134 11.76 15.70 -0.17
C ASN A 134 12.15 14.65 -1.22
N ILE A 135 11.18 13.95 -1.78
CA ILE A 135 11.37 13.01 -2.90
C ILE A 135 10.41 13.39 -4.01
N GLU A 136 10.90 13.39 -5.24
CA GLU A 136 10.14 13.71 -6.43
C GLU A 136 10.27 12.60 -7.45
N VAL A 137 9.23 12.39 -8.26
CA VAL A 137 9.27 11.46 -9.40
C VAL A 137 8.99 12.22 -10.70
N ALA A 138 9.80 11.97 -11.72
CA ALA A 138 9.65 12.64 -13.02
C ALA A 138 8.35 12.22 -13.72
N GLU A 139 7.94 10.96 -13.54
CA GLU A 139 6.78 10.38 -14.16
C GLU A 139 5.46 10.76 -13.44
N ASN A 140 4.30 10.61 -14.11
CA ASN A 140 2.98 10.78 -13.48
C ASN A 140 2.63 9.67 -12.48
N PHE A 141 3.38 9.51 -11.40
CA PHE A 141 3.25 8.44 -10.41
C PHE A 141 2.98 9.00 -9.01
N ASN A 142 2.07 8.37 -8.26
CA ASN A 142 1.71 8.82 -6.91
C ASN A 142 2.60 8.13 -5.87
N LEU A 143 3.67 8.80 -5.46
CA LEU A 143 4.60 8.29 -4.44
C LEU A 143 3.94 8.13 -3.08
N TRP A 144 3.11 9.09 -2.67
CA TRP A 144 2.49 9.12 -1.35
C TRP A 144 1.59 7.90 -1.08
N GLY A 145 0.78 7.53 -2.06
CA GLY A 145 -0.17 6.44 -1.93
C GLY A 145 0.35 5.07 -2.37
N LEU A 146 1.39 5.03 -3.21
CA LEU A 146 1.82 3.80 -3.87
C LEU A 146 3.22 3.36 -3.46
N CYS A 147 4.03 4.16 -2.77
CA CYS A 147 5.36 3.76 -2.33
C CYS A 147 5.49 3.74 -0.81
N ASN A 148 6.31 2.80 -0.33
CA ASN A 148 6.82 2.77 1.03
C ASN A 148 8.29 3.18 1.02
N PHE A 149 8.65 4.05 1.96
CA PHE A 149 10.01 4.50 2.20
C PHE A 149 10.48 3.92 3.53
N TYR A 150 11.58 3.18 3.48
CA TYR A 150 12.17 2.56 4.66
C TYR A 150 13.29 3.44 5.19
N THR A 151 13.29 3.64 6.51
CA THR A 151 14.29 4.41 7.24
C THR A 151 14.66 3.67 8.52
N THR A 152 15.81 4.02 9.11
CA THR A 152 16.24 3.47 10.40
C THR A 152 15.44 4.04 11.56
N GLY A 153 15.01 5.30 11.45
CA GLY A 153 14.21 5.99 12.46
C GLY A 153 12.73 6.10 12.08
N PRO A 154 11.88 6.58 13.01
CA PRO A 154 10.50 6.90 12.72
C PRO A 154 10.43 8.01 11.65
N ILE A 155 9.54 7.84 10.68
CA ILE A 155 9.33 8.80 9.60
C ILE A 155 7.87 9.23 9.53
N ARG A 156 7.66 10.51 9.25
CA ARG A 156 6.36 11.05 8.83
C ARG A 156 6.44 11.39 7.36
N ILE A 157 5.54 10.79 6.58
CA ILE A 157 5.38 11.06 5.15
C ILE A 157 4.13 11.91 5.01
N SER A 158 4.28 13.13 4.50
CA SER A 158 3.16 14.02 4.22
C SER A 158 2.97 14.19 2.71
N PRO A 159 1.71 14.27 2.24
CA PRO A 159 1.44 14.62 0.85
C PRO A 159 1.96 16.04 0.58
N PRO A 160 2.35 16.33 -0.66
CA PRO A 160 2.87 17.63 -1.01
C PRO A 160 1.72 18.64 -1.14
N PRO A 161 2.00 19.95 -1.03
CA PRO A 161 0.98 20.99 -1.20
C PRO A 161 0.36 20.99 -2.61
N SER A 162 1.02 20.40 -3.61
CA SER A 162 0.53 20.34 -5.00
C SER A 162 -0.61 19.33 -5.21
N GLY A 163 -0.92 18.46 -4.24
CA GLY A 163 -2.00 17.47 -4.30
C GLY A 163 -1.82 16.33 -5.32
N SER A 164 -0.80 16.40 -6.20
CA SER A 164 -0.56 15.43 -7.28
C SER A 164 0.03 14.10 -6.82
N GLY A 165 0.60 14.03 -5.61
CA GLY A 165 1.28 12.85 -5.08
C GLY A 165 2.62 12.52 -5.74
N LYS A 166 3.08 13.32 -6.73
CA LYS A 166 4.38 13.14 -7.40
C LYS A 166 5.57 13.52 -6.53
N THR A 167 5.33 14.30 -5.49
CA THR A 167 6.34 14.66 -4.52
C THR A 167 5.89 14.21 -3.14
N VAL A 168 6.82 13.88 -2.25
CA VAL A 168 6.51 13.54 -0.87
C VAL A 168 7.50 14.22 0.04
N GLN A 169 6.98 14.80 1.13
CA GLN A 169 7.80 15.42 2.15
C GLN A 169 8.02 14.43 3.30
N LEU A 170 9.26 14.38 3.76
CA LEU A 170 9.71 13.47 4.79
C LEU A 170 10.17 14.27 6.01
N GLY A 171 9.63 13.94 7.18
CA GLY A 171 9.98 14.60 8.44
C GLY A 171 10.09 13.62 9.60
N PRO A 172 11.12 13.71 10.46
CA PRO A 172 12.32 14.53 10.31
C PRO A 172 13.23 14.05 9.14
N PRO A 173 14.10 14.92 8.58
CA PRO A 173 15.06 14.53 7.55
C PRO A 173 15.98 13.41 8.01
N GLN A 174 16.06 12.32 7.25
CA GLN A 174 16.88 11.15 7.58
C GLN A 174 17.22 10.33 6.33
N PRO A 175 18.19 9.41 6.40
CA PRO A 175 18.53 8.57 5.27
C PRO A 175 17.42 7.58 4.95
N ILE A 176 17.05 7.50 3.68
CA ILE A 176 16.22 6.43 3.15
C ILE A 176 17.10 5.22 2.93
N THR A 177 16.80 4.08 3.56
CA THR A 177 17.56 2.83 3.39
C THR A 177 17.07 2.02 2.20
N ALA A 178 15.77 2.08 1.92
CA ALA A 178 15.17 1.41 0.77
C ALA A 178 13.84 2.04 0.35
N VAL A 179 13.43 1.77 -0.88
CA VAL A 179 12.13 2.16 -1.44
C VAL A 179 11.45 0.94 -2.05
N ALA A 180 10.15 0.80 -1.84
CA ALA A 180 9.35 -0.22 -2.52
C ALA A 180 8.02 0.38 -2.98
N CYS A 181 7.69 0.25 -4.26
CA CYS A 181 6.48 0.82 -4.83
C CYS A 181 5.53 -0.27 -5.33
N GLN A 182 4.24 0.01 -5.22
CA GLN A 182 3.14 -0.86 -5.60
C GLN A 182 3.32 -1.31 -7.07
N PRO A 183 3.23 -2.63 -7.35
CA PRO A 183 3.28 -3.17 -8.70
C PRO A 183 2.35 -2.42 -9.65
N THR A 184 2.89 -1.67 -10.60
CA THR A 184 2.10 -0.84 -11.52
C THR A 184 2.47 -1.23 -12.94
N PRO A 185 1.54 -1.83 -13.70
CA PRO A 185 1.86 -2.30 -15.03
C PRO A 185 1.91 -1.12 -16.02
N ASN A 186 2.63 -1.34 -17.12
CA ASN A 186 2.86 -0.36 -18.17
C ASN A 186 2.40 -0.97 -19.52
N PRO A 187 1.51 -0.31 -20.28
CA PRO A 187 0.74 0.89 -19.94
C PRO A 187 -0.23 0.69 -18.75
N PRO A 188 -0.66 1.77 -18.06
CA PRO A 188 -1.63 1.66 -16.98
C PRO A 188 -2.97 1.06 -17.47
N GLY A 189 -3.67 0.33 -16.61
CA GLY A 189 -4.92 -0.36 -16.96
C GLY A 189 -4.72 -1.74 -17.59
N THR A 190 -3.46 -2.13 -17.86
CA THR A 190 -3.13 -3.51 -18.20
C THR A 190 -3.26 -4.43 -16.98
N CYS A 191 -3.39 -5.71 -17.27
CA CYS A 191 -3.46 -6.76 -16.28
C CYS A 191 -2.06 -7.16 -15.76
N LEU A 192 -2.03 -7.86 -14.64
CA LEU A 192 -0.80 -8.38 -14.05
C LEU A 192 -0.45 -9.76 -14.62
N PRO A 193 0.84 -10.08 -14.86
CA PRO A 193 1.22 -11.39 -15.40
C PRO A 193 1.01 -12.48 -14.36
N VAL A 194 1.02 -13.75 -14.80
CA VAL A 194 0.96 -14.89 -13.89
C VAL A 194 2.11 -14.80 -12.88
N TYR A 195 1.83 -15.10 -11.62
CA TYR A 195 2.73 -14.99 -10.46
C TYR A 195 3.16 -13.58 -10.05
N ALA A 196 2.66 -12.52 -10.69
CA ALA A 196 2.81 -11.18 -10.14
C ALA A 196 2.08 -11.03 -8.81
N SER A 197 2.55 -10.09 -7.98
CA SER A 197 1.82 -9.67 -6.78
C SER A 197 0.53 -8.97 -7.19
N CYS A 198 -0.62 -9.48 -6.76
CA CYS A 198 -1.96 -8.94 -7.05
C CYS A 198 -2.68 -8.41 -5.79
N GLU A 199 -2.07 -8.60 -4.61
CA GLU A 199 -2.42 -7.87 -3.39
C GLU A 199 -1.19 -7.10 -2.91
N TRP A 200 -1.38 -5.82 -2.60
CA TRP A 200 -0.32 -4.96 -2.07
C TRP A 200 -0.90 -4.04 -1.04
N CYS A 201 -0.38 -4.16 0.17
CA CYS A 201 -0.73 -3.26 1.23
C CYS A 201 0.58 -2.78 1.82
N GLY A 202 0.91 -1.52 1.58
CA GLY A 202 2.07 -0.92 2.22
C GLY A 202 1.97 -1.07 3.73
N GLY A 203 2.99 -1.65 4.35
CA GLY A 203 3.24 -1.51 5.79
C GLY A 203 2.19 -2.09 6.76
N GLY A 204 1.65 -3.29 6.52
CA GLY A 204 1.12 -4.12 7.61
C GLY A 204 -0.41 -4.19 7.81
N ILE A 205 -1.21 -3.59 6.93
CA ILE A 205 -2.67 -3.77 6.92
C ILE A 205 -3.00 -4.79 5.80
N ARG A 206 -3.97 -5.69 5.97
CA ARG A 206 -4.33 -6.70 4.95
C ARG A 206 -5.26 -6.14 3.86
N GLY A 207 -5.12 -6.62 2.62
CA GLY A 207 -6.24 -6.81 1.67
C GLY A 207 -6.47 -5.84 0.50
N CYS A 208 -5.60 -4.87 0.16
CA CYS A 208 -5.82 -4.02 -1.00
C CYS A 208 -5.50 -4.77 -2.31
N MET A 209 -6.52 -4.91 -3.16
CA MET A 209 -6.41 -5.51 -4.49
C MET A 209 -5.76 -4.49 -5.44
N LEU A 210 -4.63 -4.88 -6.03
CA LEU A 210 -3.83 -4.04 -6.92
C LEU A 210 -4.49 -3.81 -8.29
N SER A 211 -4.75 -4.93 -8.94
CA SER A 211 -5.24 -5.05 -10.31
C SER A 211 -5.59 -6.51 -10.55
N SER A 212 -6.24 -6.77 -11.67
CA SER A 212 -6.61 -8.12 -12.05
C SER A 212 -5.47 -8.82 -12.82
N CYS A 213 -5.40 -10.14 -12.69
CA CYS A 213 -4.47 -10.98 -13.43
C CYS A 213 -4.88 -11.07 -14.92
N CYS A 214 -3.89 -11.18 -15.81
CA CYS A 214 -4.12 -11.32 -17.25
C CYS A 214 -4.81 -12.63 -17.59
N THR A 215 -4.26 -13.71 -17.03
CA THR A 215 -4.80 -15.06 -17.16
C THR A 215 -4.90 -15.65 -15.77
N GLY A 216 -6.13 -15.84 -15.28
CA GLY A 216 -6.39 -16.44 -13.98
C GLY A 216 -6.95 -15.48 -12.93
N PHE A 217 -6.64 -15.76 -11.67
CA PHE A 217 -7.23 -15.09 -10.51
C PHE A 217 -6.18 -14.73 -9.47
N CYS A 218 -6.51 -13.77 -8.61
CA CYS A 218 -5.65 -13.39 -7.49
C CYS A 218 -5.89 -14.35 -6.33
N ALA A 219 -4.86 -15.07 -5.89
CA ALA A 219 -4.92 -15.96 -4.73
C ALA A 219 -3.59 -16.02 -3.98
N ALA A 220 -3.68 -15.89 -2.66
CA ALA A 220 -2.53 -15.80 -1.77
C ALA A 220 -1.54 -14.72 -2.23
N THR A 221 -2.05 -13.49 -2.40
CA THR A 221 -1.33 -12.30 -2.89
C THR A 221 -0.70 -12.39 -4.28
N LYS A 222 -0.87 -13.50 -5.00
CA LYS A 222 -0.23 -13.75 -6.30
C LYS A 222 -1.24 -14.11 -7.39
N CYS A 223 -0.95 -13.71 -8.62
CA CYS A 223 -1.68 -14.17 -9.78
C CYS A 223 -1.45 -15.66 -10.00
N ARG A 224 -2.52 -16.45 -10.05
CA ARG A 224 -2.49 -17.88 -10.32
C ARG A 224 -3.22 -18.17 -11.64
N PRO A 225 -2.72 -19.09 -12.47
CA PRO A 225 -3.47 -19.51 -13.65
C PRO A 225 -4.76 -20.21 -13.23
N PHE A 226 -5.77 -20.20 -14.12
CA PHE A 226 -6.93 -21.07 -13.92
C PHE A 226 -6.49 -22.54 -13.99
N PRO A 227 -7.07 -23.44 -13.17
CA PRO A 227 -6.87 -24.87 -13.35
C PRO A 227 -7.33 -25.28 -14.76
N PRO A 228 -6.66 -26.25 -15.40
CA PRO A 228 -7.13 -26.77 -16.68
C PRO A 228 -8.55 -27.28 -16.51
N THR A 229 -9.45 -26.87 -17.40
CA THR A 229 -10.81 -27.39 -17.45
C THR A 229 -10.72 -28.90 -17.62
N GLN A 230 -11.24 -29.68 -16.68
CA GLN A 230 -11.39 -31.12 -16.89
C GLN A 230 -12.46 -31.28 -17.99
N THR A 231 -12.00 -31.56 -19.20
CA THR A 231 -12.84 -31.92 -20.36
C THR A 231 -13.36 -33.33 -20.23
#